data_AF-C2KZ41-F1
#
_entry.id   AF-C2KZ41-F1
#
_cell.length_a   1.000
_cell.length_b   1.000
_cell.length_c   1.000
_cell.angle_alpha   90.00
_cell.angle_beta   90.00
_cell.angle_gamma   90.00
#
_symmetry.space_group_name_H-M   'P 1'
#
loop_
_entity.id
_entity.type
_entity.pdbx_description
1 polymer ?
#
loop_
_entity_poly.entity_id
_entity_poly.type
_entity_poly.pdbx_seq_one_letter_code
_entity_poly.pdbx_strand_id
1 'polypeptide(L)'
;MSIILGALTTFMEGLAVASLALQGLKSLAAPLLELGKELGLIEPETDVEDLGDKAIQSDLKPDDFDCYEEYLKAVEDYKLDPEKSKLSTEEKKIQKGIELTVGVMIDKYQDFSMDKFINMIDHNQNFFTEAKMGEIAKVIKMDGQSITDILHYVDGTEKNSTKIQGTVDTLLEIEKNTNPGLSDKEAFKNVMELRQ
;
A
#
# COMPACT_ATOMS: atom_id res chain seq x y z
N MET A 1 -13.00 -13.73 -2.22
CA MET A 1 -13.16 -13.02 -0.92
C MET A 1 -12.36 -13.65 0.23
N SER A 2 -12.61 -14.88 0.67
CA SER A 2 -12.06 -15.39 1.95
C SER A 2 -10.53 -15.43 2.09
N ILE A 3 -9.78 -15.71 1.02
CA ILE A 3 -8.30 -15.68 1.05
C ILE A 3 -7.78 -14.25 1.28
N ILE A 4 -8.36 -13.27 0.57
CA ILE A 4 -8.02 -11.84 0.68
C ILE A 4 -8.31 -11.34 2.08
N LEU A 5 -9.49 -11.67 2.63
CA LEU A 5 -9.85 -11.32 4.00
C LEU A 5 -8.88 -11.91 5.03
N GLY A 6 -8.36 -13.12 4.80
CA GLY A 6 -7.33 -13.73 5.66
C GLY A 6 -5.99 -12.97 5.65
N ALA A 7 -5.50 -12.62 4.46
CA ALA A 7 -4.27 -11.83 4.31
C ALA A 7 -4.42 -10.43 4.91
N LEU A 8 -5.56 -9.77 4.65
CA LEU A 8 -5.91 -8.46 5.20
C LEU A 8 -5.99 -8.49 6.72
N THR A 9 -6.65 -9.51 7.30
CA THR A 9 -6.72 -9.69 8.75
C THR A 9 -5.33 -9.81 9.37
N THR A 10 -4.46 -10.62 8.76
CA THR A 10 -3.09 -10.83 9.23
C THR A 10 -2.29 -9.52 9.23
N PHE A 11 -2.41 -8.73 8.16
CA PHE A 11 -1.77 -7.41 8.08
C PHE A 11 -2.28 -6.46 9.18
N MET A 12 -3.60 -6.36 9.36
CA MET A 12 -4.20 -5.49 10.38
C MET A 12 -3.85 -5.92 11.81
N GLU A 13 -3.76 -7.23 12.07
CA GLU A 13 -3.25 -7.76 13.36
C GLU A 13 -1.78 -7.36 13.59
N GLY A 14 -0.95 -7.42 12.55
CA GLY A 14 0.44 -6.95 12.60
C GLY A 14 0.54 -5.47 12.99
N LEU A 15 -0.26 -4.62 12.37
CA LEU A 15 -0.33 -3.19 12.71
C LEU A 15 -0.77 -2.94 14.16
N ALA A 16 -1.75 -3.72 14.64
CA ALA A 16 -2.22 -3.62 16.03
C ALA A 16 -1.13 -4.01 17.04
N VAL A 17 -0.37 -5.09 16.77
CA VAL A 17 0.75 -5.53 17.63
C VAL A 17 1.87 -4.49 17.66
N ALA A 18 2.14 -3.81 16.54
CA ALA A 18 3.14 -2.77 16.45
C ALA A 18 2.85 -1.54 17.34
N SER A 19 1.63 -1.42 17.92
CA SER A 19 1.23 -0.32 18.81
C SER A 19 1.58 1.06 18.22
N LEU A 20 1.37 1.22 16.91
CA LEU A 20 1.71 2.46 16.22
C LEU A 20 0.89 3.61 16.82
N ALA A 21 1.58 4.66 17.27
CA ALA A 21 0.91 5.91 17.57
C ALA A 21 0.24 6.45 16.30
N LEU A 22 -0.76 7.33 16.46
CA LEU A 22 -1.48 7.96 15.34
C LEU A 22 -0.56 8.50 14.24
N GLN A 23 0.59 9.07 14.61
CA GLN A 23 1.58 9.54 13.65
C GLN A 23 2.22 8.41 12.82
N GLY A 24 2.50 7.26 13.43
CA GLY A 24 3.01 6.08 12.72
C GLY A 24 1.99 5.52 11.73
N LEU A 25 0.72 5.46 12.12
CA LEU A 25 -0.38 5.07 11.22
C LEU A 25 -0.48 6.02 10.01
N LYS A 26 -0.40 7.34 10.24
CA LYS A 26 -0.41 8.34 9.15
C LYS A 26 0.78 8.19 8.21
N SER A 27 1.97 7.95 8.74
CA SER A 27 3.19 7.74 7.93
C SER A 27 3.08 6.52 7.01
N LEU A 28 2.34 5.49 7.42
CA LEU A 28 2.05 4.33 6.58
C LEU A 28 0.87 4.56 5.62
N ALA A 29 -0.16 5.27 6.07
CA ALA A 29 -1.37 5.50 5.30
C ALA A 29 -1.09 6.26 4.00
N ALA A 30 -0.28 7.32 4.04
CA ALA A 30 -0.04 8.17 2.87
C ALA A 30 0.62 7.40 1.71
N PRO A 31 1.73 6.66 1.88
CA PRO A 31 2.28 5.82 0.82
C PRO A 31 1.29 4.80 0.28
N LEU A 32 0.60 4.04 1.16
CA LEU A 32 -0.33 3.01 0.69
C LEU A 32 -1.51 3.59 -0.10
N LEU A 33 -2.05 4.72 0.36
CA LEU A 33 -3.11 5.44 -0.34
C LEU A 33 -2.63 5.94 -1.70
N GLU A 34 -1.44 6.54 -1.76
CA GLU A 34 -0.85 7.03 -3.01
C GLU A 34 -0.62 5.88 -4.00
N LEU A 35 -0.12 4.74 -3.53
CA LEU A 35 0.01 3.54 -4.34
C LEU A 35 -1.36 3.11 -4.90
N GLY A 36 -2.39 3.01 -4.05
CA GLY A 36 -3.74 2.63 -4.49
C GLY A 36 -4.35 3.61 -5.51
N LYS A 37 -4.17 4.91 -5.30
CA LYS A 37 -4.60 5.98 -6.22
C LYS A 37 -3.90 5.89 -7.56
N GLU A 38 -2.59 5.80 -7.54
CA GLU A 38 -1.79 5.74 -8.76
C GLU A 38 -2.07 4.44 -9.52
N LEU A 39 -2.29 3.31 -8.86
CA LEU A 39 -2.74 2.08 -9.52
C LEU A 39 -4.15 2.18 -10.13
N GLY A 40 -4.88 3.27 -9.87
CA GLY A 40 -6.24 3.51 -10.37
C GLY A 40 -7.31 2.71 -9.63
N LEU A 41 -7.02 2.27 -8.41
CA LEU A 41 -7.92 1.48 -7.57
C LEU A 41 -8.70 2.33 -6.55
N ILE A 42 -8.20 3.53 -6.27
CA ILE A 42 -8.79 4.49 -5.34
C ILE A 42 -8.95 5.81 -6.06
N GLU A 43 -10.02 6.56 -5.80
CA GLU A 43 -10.20 7.87 -6.43
C GLU A 43 -9.08 8.86 -6.02
N PRO A 44 -8.57 9.70 -6.94
CA PRO A 44 -7.43 10.60 -6.66
C PRO A 44 -7.64 11.55 -5.48
N GLU A 45 -8.89 11.99 -5.28
CA GLU A 45 -9.27 12.95 -4.23
C GLU A 45 -9.64 12.25 -2.91
N THR A 46 -9.64 10.91 -2.85
CA THR A 46 -9.97 10.17 -1.63
C THR A 46 -8.99 10.50 -0.52
N ASP A 47 -9.51 10.87 0.65
CA ASP A 47 -8.75 10.94 1.89
C ASP A 47 -8.91 9.64 2.69
N VAL A 48 -7.84 9.17 3.32
CA VAL A 48 -7.85 7.89 4.05
C VAL A 48 -8.75 7.91 5.28
N GLU A 49 -8.86 9.05 5.97
CA GLU A 49 -9.74 9.20 7.12
C GLU A 49 -11.20 9.18 6.66
N ASP A 50 -11.53 9.95 5.61
CA ASP A 50 -12.88 9.98 5.04
C ASP A 50 -13.31 8.60 4.51
N LEU A 51 -12.41 7.89 3.81
CA LEU A 51 -12.68 6.53 3.32
C LEU A 51 -13.00 5.59 4.48
N GLY A 52 -12.21 5.64 5.55
CA GLY A 52 -12.44 4.84 6.73
C GLY A 52 -13.72 5.20 7.48
N ASP A 53 -14.06 6.49 7.58
CA ASP A 53 -15.31 6.95 8.19
C ASP A 53 -16.52 6.46 7.39
N LYS A 54 -16.44 6.51 6.05
CA LYS A 54 -17.48 5.97 5.16
C LYS A 54 -17.66 4.47 5.38
N ALA A 55 -16.55 3.73 5.47
CA ALA A 55 -16.59 2.29 5.75
C ALA A 55 -17.27 2.00 7.10
N ILE A 56 -16.89 2.72 8.16
CA ILE A 56 -17.46 2.57 9.51
C ILE A 56 -18.96 2.89 9.53
N GLN A 57 -19.38 3.94 8.84
CA GLN A 57 -20.77 4.40 8.88
C GLN A 57 -21.71 3.62 7.96
N SER A 58 -21.20 3.11 6.84
CA SER A 58 -22.00 2.37 5.86
C SER A 58 -22.45 1.00 6.36
N ASP A 59 -21.69 0.39 7.29
CA ASP A 59 -21.89 -0.99 7.77
C ASP A 59 -21.94 -2.04 6.65
N LEU A 60 -21.41 -1.70 5.47
CA LEU A 60 -21.25 -2.61 4.34
C LEU A 60 -20.18 -3.64 4.66
N LYS A 61 -20.37 -4.88 4.20
CA LYS A 61 -19.39 -5.96 4.39
C LYS A 61 -18.85 -6.41 3.05
N PRO A 62 -17.54 -6.71 2.93
CA PRO A 62 -16.97 -7.23 1.69
C PRO A 62 -17.67 -8.49 1.16
N ASP A 63 -18.17 -9.35 2.07
CA ASP A 63 -18.87 -10.60 1.72
C ASP A 63 -20.23 -10.38 1.03
N ASP A 64 -20.76 -9.15 1.04
CA ASP A 64 -21.99 -8.79 0.34
C ASP A 64 -21.74 -8.47 -1.16
N PHE A 65 -20.49 -8.53 -1.63
CA PHE A 65 -20.06 -8.15 -2.98
C PHE A 65 -19.26 -9.25 -3.68
N ASP A 66 -19.22 -9.22 -5.01
CA ASP A 66 -18.53 -10.25 -5.82
C ASP A 66 -17.01 -10.08 -5.79
N CYS A 67 -16.53 -8.83 -5.77
CA CYS A 67 -15.10 -8.48 -5.65
C CYS A 67 -14.88 -7.28 -4.72
N TYR A 68 -13.62 -7.07 -4.31
CA TYR A 68 -13.29 -6.01 -3.36
C TYR A 68 -13.43 -4.62 -3.99
N GLU A 69 -13.18 -4.50 -5.30
CA GLU A 69 -13.37 -3.24 -6.05
C GLU A 69 -14.84 -2.75 -5.99
N GLU A 70 -15.82 -3.65 -6.10
CA GLU A 70 -17.25 -3.30 -5.96
C GLU A 70 -17.61 -2.85 -4.54
N TYR A 71 -17.09 -3.55 -3.53
CA TYR A 71 -17.24 -3.18 -2.13
C TYR A 71 -16.63 -1.79 -1.86
N LEU A 72 -15.39 -1.54 -2.30
CA LEU A 72 -14.71 -0.27 -2.12
C LEU A 72 -15.51 0.87 -2.74
N LYS A 73 -15.99 0.70 -3.97
CA LYS A 73 -16.79 1.71 -4.66
C LYS A 73 -18.09 2.02 -3.92
N ALA A 74 -18.79 1.00 -3.42
CA ALA A 74 -20.00 1.20 -2.63
C ALA A 74 -19.73 1.97 -1.33
N VAL A 75 -18.56 1.77 -0.72
CA VAL A 75 -18.10 2.57 0.42
C VAL A 75 -17.77 4.01 0.00
N GLU A 76 -17.05 4.22 -1.10
CA GLU A 76 -16.70 5.56 -1.59
C GLU A 76 -17.96 6.40 -1.91
N ASP A 77 -19.00 5.78 -2.45
CA ASP A 77 -20.29 6.41 -2.76
C ASP A 77 -21.13 6.73 -1.50
N TYR A 78 -20.77 6.18 -0.33
CA TYR A 78 -21.50 6.42 0.91
C TYR A 78 -21.38 7.89 1.36
N LYS A 79 -22.52 8.49 1.70
CA LYS A 79 -22.59 9.88 2.19
C LYS A 79 -22.46 9.90 3.70
N LEU A 80 -21.38 10.54 4.18
CA LEU A 80 -21.12 10.72 5.60
C LEU A 80 -22.22 11.52 6.30
N ASP A 81 -22.57 11.06 7.50
CA ASP A 81 -23.34 11.82 8.48
C ASP A 81 -22.35 12.50 9.46
N PRO A 82 -22.25 13.84 9.44
CA PRO A 82 -21.31 14.57 10.29
C PRO A 82 -21.47 14.32 11.79
N GLU A 83 -22.66 13.95 12.27
CA GLU A 83 -22.85 13.64 13.69
C GLU A 83 -22.34 12.24 14.03
N LYS A 84 -22.46 11.28 13.11
CA LYS A 84 -21.87 9.94 13.28
C LYS A 84 -20.34 9.99 13.18
N SER A 85 -19.79 10.88 12.36
CA SER A 85 -18.34 11.08 12.23
C SER A 85 -17.65 11.46 13.53
N LYS A 86 -18.39 12.04 14.50
CA LYS A 86 -17.85 12.40 15.83
C LYS A 86 -17.82 11.21 16.79
N LEU A 87 -18.47 10.09 16.44
CA LEU A 87 -18.56 8.90 17.27
C LEU A 87 -17.37 7.94 17.07
N SER A 88 -16.59 8.14 16.01
CA SER A 88 -15.36 7.40 15.70
C SER A 88 -14.13 8.27 15.93
N THR A 89 -13.02 7.64 16.34
CA THR A 89 -11.74 8.33 16.50
C THR A 89 -11.02 8.39 15.17
N GLU A 90 -10.22 9.43 14.98
CA GLU A 90 -9.34 9.58 13.81
C GLU A 90 -8.49 8.33 13.56
N GLU A 91 -7.91 7.76 14.61
CA GLU A 91 -7.13 6.52 14.54
C GLU A 91 -7.92 5.35 13.91
N LYS A 92 -9.17 5.15 14.34
CA LYS A 92 -10.03 4.08 13.82
C LYS A 92 -10.40 4.30 12.37
N LYS A 93 -10.65 5.56 12.01
CA LYS A 93 -10.94 5.95 10.62
C LYS A 93 -9.72 5.66 9.74
N ILE A 94 -8.54 6.11 10.12
CA ILE A 94 -7.30 5.85 9.35
C ILE A 94 -7.03 4.35 9.25
N GLN A 95 -7.13 3.59 10.34
CA GLN A 95 -6.99 2.12 10.31
C GLN A 95 -7.95 1.48 9.31
N LYS A 96 -9.21 1.93 9.30
CA LYS A 96 -10.21 1.40 8.37
C LYS A 96 -9.92 1.81 6.93
N GLY A 97 -9.47 3.04 6.69
CA GLY A 97 -9.06 3.49 5.35
C GLY A 97 -7.86 2.71 4.81
N ILE A 98 -6.87 2.41 5.66
CA ILE A 98 -5.74 1.52 5.32
C ILE A 98 -6.27 0.13 4.99
N GLU A 99 -7.17 -0.43 5.81
CA GLU A 99 -7.77 -1.75 5.58
C GLU A 99 -8.41 -1.85 4.18
N LEU A 100 -9.19 -0.84 3.78
CA LEU A 100 -9.82 -0.79 2.45
C LEU A 100 -8.79 -0.67 1.32
N THR A 101 -7.80 0.20 1.51
CA THR A 101 -6.73 0.44 0.54
C THR A 101 -5.92 -0.82 0.28
N VAL A 102 -5.51 -1.50 1.35
CA VAL A 102 -4.76 -2.76 1.27
C VAL A 102 -5.62 -3.88 0.70
N GLY A 103 -6.89 -3.97 1.11
CA GLY A 103 -7.80 -5.00 0.63
C GLY A 103 -7.99 -4.97 -0.89
N VAL A 104 -8.20 -3.79 -1.47
CA VAL A 104 -8.38 -3.66 -2.93
C VAL A 104 -7.10 -3.99 -3.70
N MET A 105 -5.93 -3.59 -3.18
CA MET A 105 -4.65 -3.90 -3.81
C MET A 105 -4.36 -5.41 -3.78
N ILE A 106 -4.62 -6.08 -2.65
CA ILE A 106 -4.45 -7.54 -2.54
C ILE A 106 -5.38 -8.28 -3.48
N ASP A 107 -6.66 -7.89 -3.56
CA ASP A 107 -7.63 -8.50 -4.49
C ASP A 107 -7.18 -8.36 -5.95
N LYS A 108 -6.76 -7.14 -6.34
CA LYS A 108 -6.33 -6.85 -7.71
C LYS A 108 -5.07 -7.59 -8.13
N TYR A 109 -4.09 -7.66 -7.24
CA TYR A 109 -2.76 -8.22 -7.52
C TYR A 109 -2.51 -9.54 -6.79
N GLN A 110 -3.57 -10.33 -6.60
CA GLN A 110 -3.52 -11.60 -5.86
C GLN A 110 -2.52 -12.62 -6.43
N ASP A 111 -2.22 -12.53 -7.74
CA ASP A 111 -1.25 -13.40 -8.41
C ASP A 111 0.22 -13.03 -8.15
N PHE A 112 0.50 -11.86 -7.55
CA PHE A 112 1.85 -11.28 -7.44
C PHE A 112 2.36 -11.08 -6.00
N SER A 113 1.77 -11.76 -5.01
CA SER A 113 2.14 -11.66 -3.58
C SER A 113 2.07 -10.22 -3.03
N MET A 114 1.04 -9.47 -3.45
CA MET A 114 0.84 -8.08 -3.01
C MET A 114 0.72 -7.94 -1.48
N ASP A 115 0.17 -8.94 -0.80
CA ASP A 115 0.12 -9.01 0.66
C ASP A 115 1.52 -8.92 1.30
N LYS A 116 2.50 -9.65 0.74
CA LYS A 116 3.89 -9.62 1.21
C LYS A 116 4.58 -8.32 0.83
N PHE A 117 4.28 -7.77 -0.34
CA PHE A 117 4.81 -6.49 -0.78
C PHE A 117 4.36 -5.34 0.13
N ILE A 118 3.10 -5.32 0.55
CA ILE A 118 2.56 -4.34 1.49
C ILE A 118 3.23 -4.47 2.87
N ASN A 119 3.43 -5.70 3.36
CA ASN A 119 4.21 -5.94 4.57
C ASN A 119 5.65 -5.42 4.44
N MET A 120 6.27 -5.61 3.28
CA MET A 120 7.63 -5.10 3.02
C MET A 120 7.67 -3.57 3.01
N ILE A 121 6.66 -2.87 2.46
CA ILE A 121 6.55 -1.41 2.54
C ILE A 121 6.53 -0.94 4.00
N ASP A 122 5.74 -1.58 4.86
CA ASP A 122 5.63 -1.23 6.28
C ASP A 122 6.98 -1.35 7.02
N HIS A 123 7.82 -2.33 6.68
CA HIS A 123 9.12 -2.50 7.30
C HIS A 123 10.23 -1.60 6.72
N ASN A 124 9.97 -0.93 5.58
CA ASN A 124 10.96 -0.17 4.82
C ASN A 124 10.48 1.27 4.50
N GLN A 125 9.67 1.86 5.37
CA GLN A 125 9.02 3.17 5.15
C GLN A 125 9.98 4.33 4.80
N ASN A 126 11.25 4.26 5.21
CA ASN A 126 12.27 5.24 4.83
C ASN A 126 12.52 5.27 3.32
N PHE A 127 12.46 4.11 2.67
CA PHE A 127 12.57 4.02 1.23
C PHE A 127 11.21 4.15 0.57
N PHE A 128 10.18 3.45 1.05
CA PHE A 128 8.85 3.43 0.43
C PHE A 128 8.03 4.64 0.88
N THR A 129 8.43 5.82 0.42
CA THR A 129 7.73 7.10 0.65
C THR A 129 6.61 7.33 -0.36
N GLU A 130 5.70 8.24 -0.04
CA GLU A 130 4.60 8.66 -0.92
C GLU A 130 5.07 9.01 -2.34
N ALA A 131 6.08 9.88 -2.47
CA ALA A 131 6.63 10.26 -3.77
C ALA A 131 7.12 9.08 -4.62
N LYS A 132 7.68 8.04 -3.98
CA LYS A 132 8.15 6.84 -4.67
C LYS A 132 7.03 5.87 -5.01
N MET A 133 5.89 5.92 -4.32
CA MET A 133 4.76 5.05 -4.62
C MET A 133 4.17 5.34 -5.98
N GLY A 134 4.15 6.61 -6.42
CA GLY A 134 3.73 6.94 -7.78
C GLY A 134 4.64 6.35 -8.87
N GLU A 135 5.96 6.39 -8.67
CA GLU A 135 6.90 5.74 -9.62
C GLU A 135 6.78 4.21 -9.56
N ILE A 136 6.66 3.62 -8.37
CA ILE A 136 6.44 2.18 -8.20
C ILE A 136 5.14 1.73 -8.88
N ALA A 137 4.07 2.51 -8.74
CA ALA A 137 2.79 2.22 -9.39
C ALA A 137 2.91 2.22 -10.92
N LYS A 138 3.75 3.09 -11.51
CA LYS A 138 4.02 3.06 -12.96
C LYS A 138 4.68 1.76 -13.37
N VAL A 139 5.69 1.30 -12.61
CA VAL A 139 6.35 0.02 -12.87
C VAL A 139 5.36 -1.14 -12.77
N ILE A 140 4.55 -1.18 -11.71
CA ILE A 140 3.53 -2.24 -11.50
C ILE A 140 2.48 -2.24 -12.62
N LYS A 141 2.01 -1.07 -13.06
CA LYS A 141 1.06 -0.93 -14.16
C LYS A 141 1.63 -1.43 -15.49
N MET A 142 2.95 -1.29 -15.69
CA MET A 142 3.63 -1.80 -16.87
C MET A 142 3.82 -3.32 -16.81
N ASP A 143 4.19 -3.84 -15.65
CA ASP A 143 4.38 -5.27 -15.41
C ASP A 143 4.11 -5.63 -13.94
N GLY A 144 3.00 -6.35 -13.69
CA GLY A 144 2.63 -6.79 -12.34
C GLY A 144 3.69 -7.70 -11.68
N GLN A 145 4.53 -8.38 -12.47
CA GLN A 145 5.63 -9.20 -11.96
C GLN A 145 6.66 -8.39 -11.16
N SER A 146 6.73 -7.07 -11.39
CA SER A 146 7.64 -6.18 -10.65
C SER A 146 7.39 -6.20 -9.14
N ILE A 147 6.15 -6.47 -8.69
CA ILE A 147 5.80 -6.63 -7.27
C ILE A 147 6.65 -7.76 -6.67
N THR A 148 6.59 -8.93 -7.30
CA THR A 148 7.31 -10.13 -6.85
C THR A 148 8.83 -9.98 -7.01
N ASP A 149 9.29 -9.33 -8.08
CA ASP A 149 10.73 -9.14 -8.33
C ASP A 149 11.36 -8.16 -7.33
N ILE A 150 10.66 -7.08 -6.97
CA ILE A 150 11.09 -6.16 -5.90
C ILE A 150 11.07 -6.89 -4.55
N LEU A 151 10.00 -7.64 -4.25
CA LEU A 151 9.90 -8.40 -3.02
C LEU A 151 11.07 -9.38 -2.86
N HIS A 152 11.35 -10.21 -3.88
CA HIS A 152 12.45 -11.17 -3.85
C HIS A 152 13.84 -10.53 -3.81
N TYR A 153 13.95 -9.28 -4.30
CA TYR A 153 15.18 -8.52 -4.15
C TYR A 153 15.36 -8.08 -2.70
N VAL A 154 14.33 -7.49 -2.09
CA VAL A 154 14.37 -6.94 -0.73
C VAL A 154 14.54 -8.03 0.32
N ASP A 155 13.84 -9.16 0.20
CA ASP A 155 13.97 -10.30 1.13
C ASP A 155 15.23 -11.16 0.90
N GLY A 156 16.04 -10.79 -0.10
CA GLY A 156 17.30 -11.45 -0.42
C GLY A 156 17.15 -12.84 -1.08
N THR A 157 15.94 -13.29 -1.42
CA THR A 157 15.67 -14.63 -1.95
C THR A 157 16.05 -14.80 -3.41
N GLU A 158 15.98 -13.74 -4.24
CA GLU A 158 16.44 -13.79 -5.63
C GLU A 158 17.95 -14.02 -5.69
N LYS A 159 18.40 -15.00 -6.46
CA LYS A 159 19.82 -15.40 -6.61
C LYS A 159 20.36 -15.22 -8.03
N ASN A 160 19.50 -14.99 -9.01
CA ASN A 160 19.89 -14.74 -10.38
C ASN A 160 20.43 -13.31 -10.51
N SER A 161 21.72 -13.19 -10.82
CA SER A 161 22.41 -11.89 -10.92
C SER A 161 21.80 -10.94 -11.94
N THR A 162 21.25 -11.45 -13.05
CA THR A 162 20.62 -10.61 -14.08
C THR A 162 19.31 -10.03 -13.57
N LYS A 163 18.50 -10.84 -12.87
CA LYS A 163 17.26 -10.35 -12.25
C LYS A 163 17.54 -9.35 -11.13
N ILE A 164 18.50 -9.65 -10.26
CA ILE A 164 18.94 -8.71 -9.21
C ILE A 164 19.33 -7.38 -9.83
N GLN A 165 20.14 -7.37 -10.88
CA GLN A 165 20.58 -6.14 -11.53
C GLN A 165 19.39 -5.38 -12.13
N GLY A 166 18.46 -6.05 -12.81
CA GLY A 166 17.26 -5.41 -13.36
C GLY A 166 16.40 -4.74 -12.29
N THR A 167 16.19 -5.41 -11.15
CA THR A 167 15.47 -4.82 -10.02
C THR A 167 16.23 -3.64 -9.41
N VAL A 168 17.55 -3.74 -9.26
CA VAL A 168 18.39 -2.61 -8.79
C VAL A 168 18.27 -1.42 -9.73
N ASP A 169 18.39 -1.63 -11.04
CA ASP A 169 18.28 -0.57 -12.04
C ASP A 169 16.91 0.13 -11.96
N THR A 170 15.84 -0.66 -11.78
CA THR A 170 14.48 -0.15 -11.60
C THR A 170 14.35 0.71 -10.33
N LEU A 171 14.85 0.23 -9.19
CA LEU A 171 14.81 0.96 -7.92
C LEU A 171 15.69 2.22 -7.94
N LEU A 172 16.80 2.21 -8.68
CA LEU A 172 17.64 3.38 -8.90
C LEU A 172 16.94 4.43 -9.75
N GLU A 173 16.21 4.02 -10.78
CA GLU A 173 15.40 4.93 -11.59
C GLU A 173 14.32 5.61 -10.75
N ILE A 174 13.61 4.86 -9.90
CA ILE A 174 12.63 5.39 -8.95
C ILE A 174 13.26 6.43 -8.00
N GLU A 175 14.42 6.13 -7.40
CA GLU A 175 15.16 7.07 -6.54
C GLU A 175 15.50 8.38 -7.28
N LYS A 176 16.01 8.28 -8.51
CA LYS A 176 16.44 9.46 -9.27
C LYS A 176 15.28 10.29 -9.81
N ASN A 177 14.17 9.65 -10.20
CA ASN A 177 12.98 10.35 -10.66
C ASN A 177 12.34 11.18 -9.54
N THR A 178 12.37 10.66 -8.31
CA THR A 178 11.80 11.33 -7.13
C THR A 178 12.77 12.29 -6.46
N ASN A 179 14.09 12.11 -6.65
CA ASN A 179 15.12 13.01 -6.15
C ASN A 179 16.24 13.24 -7.19
N PRO A 180 16.02 14.13 -8.18
CA PRO A 180 17.01 14.39 -9.24
C PRO A 180 18.34 14.97 -8.76
N GLY A 181 18.39 15.50 -7.53
CA GLY A 181 19.61 16.02 -6.90
C GLY A 181 20.44 14.97 -6.15
N LEU A 182 19.93 13.74 -6.01
CA LEU A 182 20.61 12.66 -5.31
C LEU A 182 21.82 12.18 -6.11
N SER A 183 22.97 12.02 -5.46
CA SER A 183 24.13 11.47 -6.16
C SER A 183 23.92 9.99 -6.51
N ASP A 184 24.53 9.53 -7.61
CA ASP A 184 24.49 8.11 -8.00
C ASP A 184 24.92 7.17 -6.87
N LYS A 185 25.91 7.59 -6.08
CA LYS A 185 26.42 6.84 -4.94
C LYS A 185 25.38 6.72 -3.82
N GLU A 186 24.66 7.79 -3.53
CA GLU A 186 23.63 7.78 -2.48
C GLU A 186 22.39 7.01 -2.93
N ALA A 187 21.95 7.20 -4.18
CA ALA A 187 20.87 6.41 -4.76
C ALA A 187 21.18 4.91 -4.70
N PHE A 188 22.38 4.52 -5.11
CA PHE A 188 22.84 3.14 -5.03
C PHE A 188 22.88 2.63 -3.60
N LYS A 189 23.38 3.43 -2.66
CA LYS A 189 23.42 3.07 -1.25
C LYS A 189 22.00 2.78 -0.72
N ASN A 190 21.04 3.66 -0.97
CA ASN A 190 19.66 3.49 -0.49
C ASN A 190 19.04 2.18 -1.02
N VAL A 191 19.24 1.88 -2.31
CA VAL A 191 18.73 0.66 -2.94
C VAL A 191 19.41 -0.59 -2.39
N MET A 192 20.71 -0.53 -2.08
CA MET A 192 21.44 -1.65 -1.49
C MET A 192 21.04 -1.90 -0.03
N GLU A 193 20.74 -0.84 0.73
CA GLU A 193 20.31 -0.94 2.13
C GLU A 193 18.91 -1.55 2.31
N LEU A 194 18.10 -1.59 1.25
CA LEU A 194 16.83 -2.31 1.25
C LEU A 194 17.00 -3.82 1.39
N ARG A 195 18.08 -4.38 0.86
CA ARG A 195 18.24 -5.83 0.73
C ARG A 195 18.69 -6.45 2.05
N GLN A 196 17.93 -7.44 2.52
CA GLN A 196 18.20 -8.20 3.75
C GLN A 196 19.14 -9.41 3.53
#